data_AF-A0A373A378-F1
#
_entry.id   AF-A0A373A378-F1
#
_cell.length_a   1.000
_cell.length_b   1.000
_cell.length_c   1.000
_cell.angle_alpha   90.00
_cell.angle_beta   90.00
_cell.angle_gamma   90.00
#
_symmetry.space_group_name_H-M   'P 1'
#
loop_
_entity.id
_entity.type
_entity.pdbx_description
1 polymer ?
#
loop_
_entity_poly.entity_id
_entity_poly.type
_entity_poly.pdbx_seq_one_letter_code
_entity_poly.pdbx_strand_id
1 'polypeptide(L)'
;MRGDGDVTALVRNGEPAAKLDVVVIGDGYTAQEQDKFRADAAQKWREMTAVEPYASYRALFNVWAVSAISPESGVTGDPDQGTVRHTALGSYFWCDGVERLLCVDEKAVESYAAKAPQADLVLVVANSAKYGGAGYNDVKSPLGYEGIATVAGGNAKSGQIAVHETGHSLGKLADEYAYDGQGTYQGSEPTEANISTLTADRMRQQGTKWSRWLGQASPDGGTVGAYEGGGYYPTGLYRPTENSIMRSLGREFNLPGREAMIAGFYRHATPLTSPTANGSRLTAADRLTVDLPVAGTRLRWYLDGKELPRLGGRTALDLAELKLTGPRSRPHVLTAVATDPTPAVADPALRAKLTASLSWTVTR
;
A
#
# COMPACT_ATOMS: atom_id res chain seq x y z
N MET A 1 -24.09 -10.03 16.91
CA MET A 1 -25.23 -9.07 16.84
C MET A 1 -25.64 -8.95 15.38
N ARG A 2 -26.86 -8.49 15.04
CA ARG A 2 -27.21 -8.29 13.62
C ARG A 2 -26.31 -7.20 13.04
N GLY A 3 -25.67 -7.47 11.90
CA GLY A 3 -24.75 -6.55 11.24
C GLY A 3 -23.29 -6.63 11.70
N ASP A 4 -22.99 -7.47 12.70
CA ASP A 4 -21.62 -7.65 13.17
C ASP A 4 -20.82 -8.52 12.20
N GLY A 5 -19.73 -7.96 11.69
CA GLY A 5 -18.94 -8.53 10.61
C GLY A 5 -19.40 -8.19 9.20
N ASP A 6 -20.43 -7.36 9.04
CA ASP A 6 -20.92 -6.98 7.71
C ASP A 6 -19.82 -6.26 6.93
N VAL A 7 -19.66 -6.68 5.68
CA VAL A 7 -18.66 -6.15 4.75
C VAL A 7 -19.33 -5.23 3.74
N THR A 8 -18.80 -4.01 3.60
CA THR A 8 -19.24 -3.02 2.61
C THR A 8 -18.07 -2.60 1.74
N ALA A 9 -18.24 -2.64 0.42
CA ALA A 9 -17.26 -2.07 -0.50
C ALA A 9 -17.31 -0.54 -0.41
N LEU A 10 -16.22 0.10 -0.01
CA LEU A 10 -16.04 1.55 -0.13
C LEU A 10 -15.48 1.94 -1.49
N VAL A 11 -14.59 1.09 -2.03
CA VAL A 11 -13.99 1.22 -3.36
C VAL A 11 -13.85 -0.17 -3.97
N ARG A 12 -14.27 -0.34 -5.23
CA ARG A 12 -14.07 -1.57 -6.00
C ARG A 12 -13.54 -1.23 -7.39
N ASN A 13 -12.23 -1.34 -7.57
CA ASN A 13 -11.55 -1.06 -8.84
C ASN A 13 -11.29 -2.33 -9.66
N GLY A 14 -11.54 -3.52 -9.13
CA GLY A 14 -11.42 -4.78 -9.86
C GLY A 14 -11.59 -6.00 -8.98
N GLU A 15 -11.25 -7.16 -9.52
CA GLU A 15 -11.23 -8.42 -8.77
C GLU A 15 -10.10 -8.43 -7.74
N PRO A 16 -10.32 -8.95 -6.51
CA PRO A 16 -9.32 -8.96 -5.44
C PRO A 16 -7.96 -9.55 -5.83
N ALA A 17 -7.96 -10.62 -6.64
CA ALA A 17 -6.72 -11.26 -7.10
C ALA A 17 -5.81 -10.37 -7.98
N ALA A 18 -6.27 -9.18 -8.39
CA ALA A 18 -5.53 -8.25 -9.25
C ALA A 18 -5.46 -6.83 -8.67
N LYS A 19 -5.83 -6.67 -7.39
CA LYS A 19 -5.87 -5.41 -6.66
C LYS A 19 -5.24 -5.63 -5.28
N LEU A 20 -4.83 -4.53 -4.66
CA LEU A 20 -4.45 -4.52 -3.26
C LEU A 20 -5.70 -4.25 -2.44
N ASP A 21 -6.13 -5.24 -1.66
CA ASP A 21 -7.36 -5.20 -0.90
C ASP A 21 -7.10 -4.69 0.52
N VAL A 22 -7.52 -3.45 0.77
CA VAL A 22 -7.43 -2.80 2.09
C VAL A 22 -8.70 -3.09 2.87
N VAL A 23 -8.55 -3.75 4.03
CA VAL A 23 -9.66 -4.02 4.94
C VAL A 23 -9.65 -3.00 6.07
N VAL A 24 -10.66 -2.13 6.08
CA VAL A 24 -10.85 -1.13 7.12
C VAL A 24 -11.82 -1.68 8.16
N ILE A 25 -11.41 -1.77 9.42
CA ILE A 25 -12.22 -2.33 10.51
C ILE A 25 -12.48 -1.24 11.55
N GLY A 26 -13.74 -1.04 11.92
CA GLY A 26 -14.10 -0.05 12.94
C GLY A 26 -13.98 -0.65 14.33
N ASP A 27 -13.37 0.06 15.28
CA ASP A 27 -13.42 -0.31 16.69
C ASP A 27 -13.94 0.82 17.57
N GLY A 28 -14.65 0.48 18.63
CA GLY A 28 -15.31 1.45 19.51
C GLY A 28 -16.56 2.10 18.90
N TYR A 29 -17.11 1.55 17.82
CA TYR A 29 -18.38 1.98 17.23
C TYR A 29 -19.47 0.99 17.63
N THR A 30 -20.50 1.48 18.32
CA THR A 30 -21.67 0.68 18.69
C THR A 30 -22.52 0.33 17.47
N ALA A 31 -23.56 -0.49 17.66
CA ALA A 31 -24.50 -0.85 16.60
C ALA A 31 -25.16 0.39 15.96
N GLN A 32 -25.36 1.46 16.74
CA GLN A 32 -25.96 2.72 16.28
C GLN A 32 -24.96 3.64 15.57
N GLU A 33 -23.65 3.36 15.67
CA GLU A 33 -22.58 4.21 15.12
C GLU A 33 -21.92 3.62 13.87
N GLN A 34 -22.44 2.52 13.31
CA GLN A 34 -21.84 1.88 12.14
C GLN A 34 -21.86 2.78 10.89
N ASP A 35 -22.84 3.67 10.78
CA ASP A 35 -22.87 4.68 9.71
C ASP A 35 -21.74 5.71 9.87
N LYS A 36 -21.44 6.09 11.13
CA LYS A 36 -20.30 6.96 11.46
C LYS A 36 -18.99 6.25 11.12
N PHE A 37 -18.82 4.99 11.51
CA PHE A 37 -17.64 4.19 11.14
C PHE A 37 -17.40 4.20 9.62
N ARG A 38 -18.43 3.88 8.81
CA ARG A 38 -18.27 3.85 7.35
C ARG A 38 -17.93 5.23 6.78
N ALA A 39 -18.47 6.30 7.34
CA ALA A 39 -18.12 7.67 6.97
C ALA A 39 -16.65 8.00 7.30
N ASP A 40 -16.19 7.65 8.51
CA ASP A 40 -14.81 7.85 8.96
C ASP A 40 -13.84 7.02 8.10
N ALA A 41 -14.14 5.75 7.85
CA ALA A 41 -13.36 4.86 6.98
C ALA A 41 -13.23 5.43 5.56
N ALA A 42 -14.34 5.87 4.95
CA ALA A 42 -14.33 6.48 3.63
C ALA A 42 -13.55 7.80 3.62
N GLN A 43 -13.65 8.60 4.70
CA GLN A 43 -12.88 9.83 4.85
C GLN A 43 -11.38 9.55 4.96
N LYS A 44 -10.96 8.59 5.80
CA LYS A 44 -9.54 8.23 5.94
C LYS A 44 -8.97 7.76 4.62
N TRP A 45 -9.71 6.93 3.88
CA TRP A 45 -9.29 6.49 2.56
C TRP A 45 -9.10 7.67 1.59
N ARG A 46 -10.02 8.65 1.57
CA ARG A 46 -9.89 9.86 0.75
C ARG A 46 -8.67 10.69 1.13
N GLU A 47 -8.39 10.83 2.42
CA GLU A 47 -7.22 11.59 2.90
C GLU A 47 -5.90 10.88 2.55
N MET A 48 -5.83 9.56 2.70
CA MET A 48 -4.66 8.76 2.30
C MET A 48 -4.41 8.87 0.79
N THR A 49 -5.46 8.70 -0.02
CA THR A 49 -5.37 8.75 -1.48
C THR A 49 -5.21 10.16 -2.05
N ALA A 50 -5.10 11.18 -1.20
CA ALA A 50 -4.66 12.52 -1.58
C ALA A 50 -3.13 12.71 -1.50
N VAL A 51 -2.39 11.73 -0.97
CA VAL A 51 -0.93 11.79 -0.78
C VAL A 51 -0.24 10.84 -1.75
N GLU A 52 0.91 11.22 -2.32
CA GLU A 52 1.68 10.31 -3.16
C GLU A 52 2.50 9.31 -2.33
N PRO A 53 2.66 8.03 -2.78
CA PRO A 53 2.23 7.51 -4.07
C PRO A 53 0.76 7.02 -4.11
N TYR A 54 -0.02 7.05 -3.03
CA TYR A 54 -1.40 6.56 -3.08
C TYR A 54 -2.25 7.27 -4.14
N ALA A 55 -2.07 8.58 -4.33
CA ALA A 55 -2.84 9.38 -5.29
C ALA A 55 -2.68 8.87 -6.74
N SER A 56 -1.44 8.64 -7.18
CA SER A 56 -1.16 8.11 -8.52
C SER A 56 -1.59 6.66 -8.72
N TYR A 57 -1.62 5.87 -7.64
CA TYR A 57 -1.87 4.43 -7.68
C TYR A 57 -3.26 4.01 -7.17
N ARG A 58 -4.15 4.96 -6.85
CA ARG A 58 -5.46 4.69 -6.21
C ARG A 58 -6.32 3.62 -6.88
N ALA A 59 -6.19 3.40 -8.20
CA ALA A 59 -6.95 2.38 -8.93
C ALA A 59 -6.37 0.96 -8.80
N LEU A 60 -5.21 0.80 -8.14
CA LEU A 60 -4.69 -0.51 -7.75
C LEU A 60 -5.42 -1.08 -6.53
N PHE A 61 -6.25 -0.30 -5.82
CA PHE A 61 -6.80 -0.70 -4.54
C PHE A 61 -8.28 -1.07 -4.61
N ASN A 62 -8.66 -2.10 -3.87
CA ASN A 62 -10.02 -2.26 -3.37
C ASN A 62 -10.04 -1.86 -1.89
N VAL A 63 -11.19 -1.40 -1.40
CA VAL A 63 -11.35 -1.01 0.01
C VAL A 63 -12.65 -1.58 0.55
N TRP A 64 -12.54 -2.38 1.61
CA TRP A 64 -13.65 -3.06 2.27
C TRP A 64 -13.77 -2.55 3.70
N ALA A 65 -14.92 -1.98 4.06
CA ALA A 65 -15.25 -1.67 5.44
C ALA A 65 -15.88 -2.91 6.10
N VAL A 66 -15.33 -3.36 7.22
CA VAL A 66 -15.88 -4.45 8.05
C VAL A 66 -16.38 -3.86 9.36
N SER A 67 -17.67 -4.05 9.61
CA SER A 67 -18.35 -3.54 10.81
C SER A 67 -18.03 -4.44 12.01
N ALA A 68 -17.16 -4.01 12.93
CA ALA A 68 -17.01 -4.70 14.23
C ALA A 68 -17.84 -3.95 15.27
N ILE A 69 -18.93 -4.57 15.73
CA ILE A 69 -19.88 -3.91 16.63
C ILE A 69 -19.33 -3.96 18.06
N SER A 70 -18.91 -2.80 18.57
CA SER A 70 -18.49 -2.66 19.96
C SER A 70 -19.68 -2.55 20.93
N PRO A 71 -19.59 -3.18 22.12
CA PRO A 71 -20.54 -2.93 23.21
C PRO A 71 -20.55 -1.48 23.70
N GLU A 72 -19.38 -0.83 23.72
CA GLU A 72 -19.24 0.56 24.17
C GLU A 72 -18.71 1.47 23.05
N SER A 73 -19.16 2.73 23.08
CA SER A 73 -18.61 3.79 22.25
C SER A 73 -17.32 4.34 22.87
N GLY A 74 -16.33 4.63 22.03
CA GLY A 74 -15.03 5.14 22.46
C GLY A 74 -13.95 4.07 22.54
N VAL A 75 -12.81 4.42 23.14
CA VAL A 75 -11.59 3.61 23.18
C VAL A 75 -10.99 3.66 24.59
N THR A 76 -10.36 2.57 25.04
CA THR A 76 -9.63 2.57 26.32
C THR A 76 -8.51 3.61 26.30
N GLY A 77 -8.36 4.36 27.39
CA GLY A 77 -7.45 5.50 27.52
C GLY A 77 -8.03 6.86 27.09
N ASP A 78 -9.19 6.94 26.45
CA ASP A 78 -9.75 8.25 26.02
C ASP A 78 -10.97 8.62 26.89
N PRO A 79 -10.94 9.75 27.67
CA PRO A 79 -10.00 10.89 27.60
C PRO A 79 -8.66 10.74 28.33
N ASP A 80 -8.59 9.90 29.36
CA ASP A 80 -7.41 9.71 30.20
C ASP A 80 -7.03 8.23 30.33
N GLN A 81 -5.76 7.99 30.72
CA GLN A 81 -5.18 6.66 30.83
C GLN A 81 -5.97 5.70 31.74
N GLY A 82 -6.75 6.21 32.69
CA GLY A 82 -7.57 5.40 33.59
C GLY A 82 -8.91 4.94 32.99
N THR A 83 -9.29 5.46 31.83
CA THR A 83 -10.55 5.12 31.18
C THR A 83 -10.51 3.73 30.54
N VAL A 84 -11.47 2.88 30.86
CA VAL A 84 -11.59 1.53 30.29
C VAL A 84 -12.86 1.43 29.46
N ARG A 85 -12.75 0.83 28.26
CA ARG A 85 -13.86 0.55 27.34
C ARG A 85 -13.78 -0.90 26.84
N HIS A 86 -14.91 -1.57 26.79
CA HIS A 86 -15.07 -2.87 26.17
C HIS A 86 -15.47 -2.71 24.71
N THR A 87 -14.49 -2.90 23.82
CA THR A 87 -14.65 -2.73 22.36
C THR A 87 -14.39 -4.06 21.63
N ALA A 88 -14.82 -4.14 20.37
CA ALA A 88 -14.76 -5.37 19.58
C ALA A 88 -13.32 -5.83 19.28
N LEU A 89 -12.39 -4.89 19.08
CA LEU A 89 -10.98 -5.16 18.79
C LEU A 89 -10.05 -4.80 19.95
N GLY A 90 -10.60 -4.36 21.08
CA GLY A 90 -9.82 -3.99 22.26
C GLY A 90 -8.84 -2.84 22.03
N SER A 91 -9.16 -1.86 21.19
CA SER A 91 -8.28 -0.72 20.95
C SER A 91 -7.99 0.04 22.25
N TYR A 92 -6.73 0.44 22.45
CA TYR A 92 -6.30 1.21 23.62
C TYR A 92 -5.11 2.12 23.31
N PHE A 93 -5.14 3.32 23.89
CA PHE A 93 -3.99 4.25 23.91
C PHE A 93 -3.02 3.91 25.06
N TRP A 94 -1.89 4.64 25.17
CA TRP A 94 -0.82 4.38 26.17
C TRP A 94 -0.20 2.99 26.08
N CYS A 95 -0.25 2.38 24.90
CA CYS A 95 0.52 1.17 24.63
C CYS A 95 2.02 1.44 24.90
N ASP A 96 2.68 0.54 25.62
CA ASP A 96 4.05 0.68 26.11
C ASP A 96 4.35 1.99 26.87
N GLY A 97 3.32 2.59 27.49
CA GLY A 97 3.44 3.85 28.22
C GLY A 97 3.49 5.09 27.33
N VAL A 98 3.34 4.94 26.01
CA VAL A 98 3.34 6.05 25.04
C VAL A 98 1.91 6.47 24.74
N GLU A 99 1.49 7.64 25.23
CA GLU A 99 0.09 8.12 25.14
C GLU A 99 -0.53 8.00 23.74
N ARG A 100 0.22 8.40 22.70
CA ARG A 100 -0.26 8.40 21.31
C ARG A 100 -0.26 7.01 20.64
N LEU A 101 0.32 5.99 21.27
CA LEU A 101 0.42 4.66 20.68
C LEU A 101 -0.91 3.92 20.88
N LEU A 102 -1.62 3.73 19.77
CA LEU A 102 -2.97 3.14 19.73
C LEU A 102 -2.86 1.67 19.30
N CYS A 103 -2.86 0.76 20.27
CA CYS A 103 -2.72 -0.67 20.02
C CYS A 103 -4.08 -1.39 19.98
N VAL A 104 -4.09 -2.61 19.44
CA VAL A 104 -5.29 -3.45 19.23
C VAL A 104 -5.01 -4.91 19.61
N ASP A 105 -6.07 -5.71 19.80
CA ASP A 105 -5.97 -7.17 19.84
C ASP A 105 -5.88 -7.72 18.41
N GLU A 106 -4.68 -8.14 18.01
CA GLU A 106 -4.38 -8.68 16.68
C GLU A 106 -5.25 -9.90 16.30
N LYS A 107 -5.63 -10.75 17.28
CA LYS A 107 -6.48 -11.92 17.02
C LYS A 107 -7.91 -11.51 16.73
N ALA A 108 -8.42 -10.53 17.47
CA ALA A 108 -9.73 -9.96 17.19
C ALA A 108 -9.74 -9.32 15.80
N VAL A 109 -8.73 -8.50 15.48
CA VAL A 109 -8.54 -7.89 14.15
C VAL A 109 -8.55 -8.95 13.05
N GLU A 110 -7.77 -10.03 13.21
CA GLU A 110 -7.72 -11.13 12.24
C GLU A 110 -9.09 -11.79 12.02
N SER A 111 -9.87 -12.01 13.08
CA SER A 111 -11.19 -12.63 12.97
C SER A 111 -12.19 -11.79 12.15
N TYR A 112 -12.04 -10.46 12.16
CA TYR A 112 -12.86 -9.56 11.34
C TYR A 112 -12.27 -9.38 9.94
N ALA A 113 -10.95 -9.31 9.80
CA ALA A 113 -10.28 -9.24 8.51
C ALA A 113 -10.65 -10.44 7.62
N ALA A 114 -10.76 -11.64 8.21
CA ALA A 114 -11.16 -12.87 7.53
C ALA A 114 -12.57 -12.82 6.91
N LYS A 115 -13.40 -11.83 7.27
CA LYS A 115 -14.76 -11.68 6.72
C LYS A 115 -14.75 -11.00 5.35
N ALA A 116 -13.72 -10.20 5.04
CA ALA A 116 -13.58 -9.55 3.74
C ALA A 116 -13.20 -10.55 2.63
N PRO A 117 -13.45 -10.24 1.35
CA PRO A 117 -13.09 -11.13 0.24
C PRO A 117 -11.60 -11.48 0.18
N GLN A 118 -10.76 -10.51 0.54
CA GLN A 118 -9.31 -10.62 0.64
C GLN A 118 -8.81 -9.52 1.59
N ALA A 119 -7.65 -9.74 2.20
CA ALA A 119 -6.97 -8.76 3.04
C ALA A 119 -5.47 -8.78 2.73
N ASP A 120 -4.97 -7.70 2.13
CA ASP A 120 -3.52 -7.49 1.91
C ASP A 120 -2.96 -6.46 2.88
N LEU A 121 -3.82 -5.57 3.39
CA LEU A 121 -3.50 -4.56 4.41
C LEU A 121 -4.73 -4.32 5.30
N VAL A 122 -4.53 -4.23 6.61
CA VAL A 122 -5.60 -3.91 7.55
C VAL A 122 -5.43 -2.50 8.12
N LEU A 123 -6.51 -1.71 8.11
CA LEU A 123 -6.58 -0.40 8.76
C LEU A 123 -7.67 -0.42 9.84
N VAL A 124 -7.29 -0.37 11.11
CA VAL A 124 -8.23 -0.20 12.21
C VAL A 124 -8.52 1.28 12.41
N VAL A 125 -9.79 1.65 12.34
CA VAL A 125 -10.26 3.00 12.66
C VAL A 125 -10.93 2.94 14.03
N ALA A 126 -10.34 3.56 15.03
CA ALA A 126 -10.89 3.60 16.38
C ALA A 126 -11.79 4.83 16.56
N ASN A 127 -12.92 4.68 17.27
CA ASN A 127 -13.89 5.77 17.52
C ASN A 127 -13.37 6.75 18.58
N SER A 128 -12.39 7.56 18.22
CA SER A 128 -11.78 8.56 19.10
C SER A 128 -11.37 9.79 18.30
N ALA A 129 -11.38 10.95 18.95
CA ALA A 129 -10.79 12.19 18.42
C ALA A 129 -9.36 12.43 18.96
N LYS A 130 -8.91 11.64 19.94
CA LYS A 130 -7.56 11.74 20.51
C LYS A 130 -6.51 11.42 19.45
N TYR A 131 -5.38 12.12 19.49
CA TYR A 131 -4.29 11.90 18.55
C TYR A 131 -3.58 10.58 18.85
N GLY A 132 -3.54 9.68 17.87
CA GLY A 132 -2.69 8.50 17.92
C GLY A 132 -2.95 7.48 16.82
N GLY A 133 -2.04 6.52 16.76
CA GLY A 133 -1.96 5.47 15.77
C GLY A 133 -0.78 4.54 16.07
N ALA A 134 -0.70 3.44 15.35
CA ALA A 134 0.39 2.47 15.40
C ALA A 134 0.45 1.67 14.08
N GLY A 135 1.66 1.33 13.67
CA GLY A 135 1.94 0.53 12.48
C GLY A 135 2.60 -0.79 12.88
N TYR A 136 1.89 -1.88 12.63
CA TYR A 136 2.37 -3.25 12.85
C TYR A 136 2.86 -3.78 11.51
N ASN A 137 4.14 -4.12 11.42
CA ASN A 137 4.80 -4.57 10.19
C ASN A 137 5.27 -6.04 10.23
N ASP A 138 5.33 -6.64 11.42
CA ASP A 138 5.79 -8.02 11.66
C ASP A 138 4.62 -9.01 11.95
N VAL A 139 3.41 -8.68 11.50
CA VAL A 139 2.23 -9.52 11.72
C VAL A 139 2.35 -10.81 10.90
N LYS A 140 2.24 -11.96 11.58
CA LYS A 140 2.19 -13.28 10.94
C LYS A 140 0.76 -13.77 10.89
N SER A 141 0.08 -13.47 9.79
CA SER A 141 -1.31 -13.84 9.58
C SER A 141 -1.47 -15.03 8.63
N PRO A 142 -2.33 -16.03 8.93
CA PRO A 142 -2.79 -17.01 7.93
C PRO A 142 -3.53 -16.39 6.73
N LEU A 143 -4.05 -15.16 6.85
CA LEU A 143 -4.69 -14.45 5.73
C LEU A 143 -3.66 -13.83 4.78
N GLY A 144 -2.40 -13.68 5.21
CA GLY A 144 -1.31 -13.18 4.38
C GLY A 144 -1.24 -11.66 4.22
N TYR A 145 -2.00 -10.88 5.00
CA TYR A 145 -1.89 -9.42 4.96
C TYR A 145 -0.53 -8.93 5.50
N GLU A 146 -0.08 -7.80 4.99
CA GLU A 146 1.26 -7.26 5.25
C GLU A 146 1.40 -6.68 6.65
N GLY A 147 0.33 -6.10 7.20
CA GLY A 147 0.34 -5.54 8.54
C GLY A 147 -0.96 -4.86 8.91
N ILE A 148 -0.97 -4.29 10.12
CA ILE A 148 -2.10 -3.55 10.69
C ILE A 148 -1.65 -2.11 10.92
N ALA A 149 -2.40 -1.14 10.41
CA ALA A 149 -2.29 0.25 10.80
C ALA A 149 -3.49 0.63 11.67
N THR A 150 -3.29 1.43 12.71
CA THR A 150 -4.38 1.93 13.56
C THR A 150 -4.44 3.45 13.50
N VAL A 151 -5.65 4.02 13.51
CA VAL A 151 -5.86 5.47 13.56
C VAL A 151 -7.10 5.85 14.35
N ALA A 152 -7.07 7.02 14.99
CA ALA A 152 -8.25 7.61 15.60
C ALA A 152 -9.14 8.32 14.54
N GLY A 153 -10.32 7.76 14.27
CA GLY A 153 -11.20 8.19 13.17
C GLY A 153 -11.61 9.66 13.22
N GLY A 154 -11.90 10.17 14.42
CA GLY A 154 -12.33 11.55 14.64
C GLY A 154 -11.21 12.58 14.73
N ASN A 155 -9.94 12.18 14.66
CA ASN A 155 -8.82 13.12 14.75
C ASN A 155 -8.54 13.80 13.39
N ALA A 156 -8.34 15.11 13.37
CA ALA A 156 -8.08 15.85 12.13
C ALA A 156 -6.78 15.46 11.40
N LYS A 157 -5.81 14.86 12.10
CA LYS A 157 -4.54 14.40 11.53
C LYS A 157 -4.56 12.93 11.12
N SER A 158 -5.65 12.20 11.35
CA SER A 158 -5.64 10.74 11.20
C SER A 158 -5.42 10.23 9.78
N GLY A 159 -5.71 11.00 8.74
CA GLY A 159 -5.29 10.64 7.38
C GLY A 159 -3.78 10.64 7.20
N GLN A 160 -3.08 11.63 7.75
CA GLN A 160 -1.61 11.68 7.72
C GLN A 160 -0.99 10.59 8.60
N ILE A 161 -1.61 10.30 9.75
CA ILE A 161 -1.22 9.16 10.59
C ILE A 161 -1.40 7.87 9.78
N ALA A 162 -2.54 7.66 9.12
CA ALA A 162 -2.77 6.47 8.31
C ALA A 162 -1.69 6.29 7.23
N VAL A 163 -1.29 7.36 6.53
CA VAL A 163 -0.19 7.29 5.55
C VAL A 163 1.14 6.91 6.22
N HIS A 164 1.45 7.48 7.39
CA HIS A 164 2.64 7.11 8.17
C HIS A 164 2.61 5.64 8.62
N GLU A 165 1.55 5.20 9.28
CA GLU A 165 1.45 3.83 9.82
C GLU A 165 1.45 2.77 8.71
N THR A 166 0.82 3.08 7.58
CA THR A 166 0.86 2.18 6.40
C THR A 166 2.24 2.20 5.71
N GLY A 167 3.06 3.23 5.94
CA GLY A 167 4.50 3.21 5.66
C GLY A 167 5.22 2.05 6.34
N HIS A 168 4.87 1.76 7.60
CA HIS A 168 5.37 0.57 8.30
C HIS A 168 4.74 -0.71 7.76
N SER A 169 3.40 -0.81 7.80
CA SER A 169 2.71 -2.06 7.50
C SER A 169 2.89 -2.54 6.07
N LEU A 170 2.84 -1.61 5.09
CA LEU A 170 2.93 -1.92 3.66
C LEU A 170 4.31 -1.58 3.07
N GLY A 171 4.90 -0.46 3.43
CA GLY A 171 6.21 -0.05 2.92
C GLY A 171 7.39 -0.76 3.59
N LYS A 172 7.17 -1.38 4.76
CA LYS A 172 8.23 -1.94 5.63
C LYS A 172 9.29 -0.89 5.98
N LEU A 173 8.85 0.35 6.15
CA LEU A 173 9.71 1.48 6.51
C LEU A 173 9.89 1.53 8.01
N ALA A 174 11.03 2.04 8.45
CA ALA A 174 11.27 2.40 9.84
C ALA A 174 10.84 3.86 10.09
N ASP A 175 10.72 4.20 11.36
CA ASP A 175 10.61 5.59 11.79
C ASP A 175 11.92 6.36 11.53
N GLU A 176 11.79 7.61 11.10
CA GLU A 176 12.92 8.50 10.81
C GLU A 176 13.12 9.59 11.88
N TYR A 177 12.26 9.64 12.90
CA TYR A 177 12.47 10.50 14.06
C TYR A 177 13.40 9.84 15.08
N ALA A 178 13.99 10.69 15.93
CA ALA A 178 14.88 10.31 17.03
C ALA A 178 14.38 10.92 18.33
N TYR A 179 14.71 10.29 19.46
CA TYR A 179 14.43 10.82 20.78
C TYR A 179 15.73 11.16 21.49
N ASP A 180 15.80 12.39 22.00
CA ASP A 180 16.91 12.79 22.85
C ASP A 180 17.00 11.85 24.06
N GLY A 181 18.21 11.39 24.39
CA GLY A 181 18.46 10.48 25.51
C GLY A 181 18.55 8.98 25.16
N GLN A 182 18.18 8.55 23.94
CA GLN A 182 18.37 7.15 23.49
C GLN A 182 19.85 6.77 23.22
N GLY A 183 20.73 7.77 23.10
CA GLY A 183 22.16 7.55 22.85
C GLY A 183 22.46 7.14 21.40
N THR A 184 23.59 6.44 21.18
CA THR A 184 24.03 6.01 19.85
C THR A 184 23.55 4.60 19.55
N TYR A 185 23.00 4.38 18.35
CA TYR A 185 22.71 3.05 17.86
C TYR A 185 23.99 2.22 17.65
N GLN A 186 24.02 1.01 18.21
CA GLN A 186 25.18 0.09 18.12
C GLN A 186 24.81 -1.28 17.50
N GLY A 187 23.60 -1.39 16.95
CA GLY A 187 23.13 -2.64 16.35
C GLY A 187 23.68 -2.86 14.93
N SER A 188 23.24 -3.96 14.31
CA SER A 188 23.54 -4.29 12.93
C SER A 188 22.86 -3.35 11.94
N GLU A 189 23.27 -3.39 10.68
CA GLU A 189 22.58 -2.69 9.59
C GLU A 189 21.07 -3.08 9.58
N PRO A 190 20.14 -2.11 9.71
CA PRO A 190 18.71 -2.38 9.67
C PRO A 190 18.29 -2.98 8.33
N THR A 191 17.13 -3.63 8.25
CA THR A 191 16.63 -4.19 6.98
C THR A 191 15.86 -3.16 6.16
N GLU A 192 15.21 -2.23 6.85
CA GLU A 192 14.31 -1.21 6.34
C GLU A 192 15.01 -0.27 5.36
N ALA A 193 14.29 0.10 4.30
CA ALA A 193 14.89 0.80 3.17
C ALA A 193 15.30 2.26 3.49
N ASN A 194 14.75 2.85 4.55
CA ASN A 194 14.88 4.27 4.86
C ASN A 194 15.70 4.59 6.12
N ILE A 195 16.38 3.61 6.72
CA ILE A 195 17.40 3.84 7.75
C ILE A 195 18.63 2.96 7.52
N SER A 196 19.80 3.40 8.00
CA SER A 196 21.07 2.73 7.74
C SER A 196 22.15 3.16 8.74
N THR A 197 23.07 2.25 9.08
CA THR A 197 24.32 2.57 9.80
C THR A 197 25.41 3.11 8.88
N LEU A 198 25.26 2.90 7.57
CA LEU A 198 26.22 3.31 6.55
C LEU A 198 26.13 4.81 6.23
N THR A 199 27.28 5.44 6.01
CA THR A 199 27.36 6.79 5.44
C THR A 199 27.04 6.77 3.93
N ALA A 200 26.74 7.95 3.36
CA ALA A 200 26.47 8.08 1.93
C ALA A 200 27.58 7.50 1.04
N ASP A 201 28.85 7.73 1.37
CA ASP A 201 29.97 7.21 0.57
C ASP A 201 30.08 5.68 0.64
N ARG A 202 29.79 5.09 1.81
CA ARG A 202 29.76 3.63 1.97
C ARG A 202 28.60 3.02 1.18
N MET A 203 27.42 3.64 1.19
CA MET A 203 26.31 3.22 0.35
C MET A 203 26.68 3.26 -1.15
N ARG A 204 27.31 4.35 -1.62
CA ARG A 204 27.77 4.45 -3.02
C ARG A 204 28.74 3.34 -3.40
N GLN A 205 29.73 3.08 -2.55
CA GLN A 205 30.73 2.04 -2.78
C GLN A 205 30.12 0.64 -2.83
N GLN A 206 29.13 0.37 -1.98
CA GLN A 206 28.51 -0.95 -1.85
C GLN A 206 27.29 -1.16 -2.77
N GLY A 207 26.70 -0.08 -3.31
CA GLY A 207 25.48 -0.15 -4.11
C GLY A 207 24.25 -0.60 -3.31
N THR A 208 24.22 -0.35 -2.00
CA THR A 208 23.14 -0.77 -1.08
C THR A 208 22.24 0.39 -0.67
N LYS A 209 21.15 0.10 0.05
CA LYS A 209 20.18 1.07 0.57
C LYS A 209 19.72 2.03 -0.53
N TRP A 210 19.74 3.34 -0.26
CA TRP A 210 19.33 4.37 -1.21
C TRP A 210 20.48 4.94 -2.04
N SER A 211 21.56 4.18 -2.24
CA SER A 211 22.72 4.59 -3.05
C SER A 211 22.36 5.17 -4.41
N ARG A 212 21.33 4.61 -5.08
CA ARG A 212 20.82 5.06 -6.39
C ARG A 212 20.17 6.44 -6.35
N TRP A 213 19.70 6.86 -5.17
CA TRP A 213 18.99 8.12 -4.96
C TRP A 213 19.90 9.24 -4.46
N LEU A 214 21.10 8.94 -3.97
CA LEU A 214 22.01 9.93 -3.39
C LEU A 214 22.27 11.11 -4.33
N GLY A 215 22.04 12.33 -3.82
CA GLY A 215 22.18 13.60 -4.54
C GLY A 215 20.95 14.03 -5.32
N GLN A 216 19.89 13.21 -5.40
CA GLN A 216 18.66 13.59 -6.09
C GLN A 216 17.76 14.46 -5.20
N ALA A 217 17.05 15.40 -5.83
CA ALA A 217 15.97 16.13 -5.18
C ALA A 217 14.81 15.17 -4.88
N SER A 218 14.28 15.26 -3.66
CA SER A 218 13.28 14.35 -3.12
C SER A 218 11.92 15.03 -2.97
N PRO A 219 10.79 14.34 -3.17
CA PRO A 219 9.45 14.92 -3.13
C PRO A 219 9.06 15.56 -1.79
N ASP A 220 9.68 15.14 -0.67
CA ASP A 220 9.53 15.78 0.65
C ASP A 220 10.12 17.20 0.73
N GLY A 221 10.82 17.64 -0.32
CA GLY A 221 11.46 18.95 -0.43
C GLY A 221 12.96 18.94 -0.11
N GLY A 222 13.51 17.82 0.36
CA GLY A 222 14.93 17.64 0.64
C GLY A 222 15.76 17.14 -0.55
N THR A 223 17.06 16.98 -0.32
CA THR A 223 17.98 16.26 -1.21
C THR A 223 18.37 14.95 -0.53
N VAL A 224 18.39 13.84 -1.27
CA VAL A 224 18.76 12.55 -0.70
C VAL A 224 20.26 12.54 -0.36
N GLY A 225 20.56 12.30 0.92
CA GLY A 225 21.88 12.22 1.50
C GLY A 225 21.94 11.13 2.56
N ALA A 226 22.74 11.32 3.61
CA ALA A 226 22.73 10.48 4.80
C ALA A 226 22.74 11.42 6.02
N TYR A 227 21.56 11.70 6.55
CA TYR A 227 21.37 12.65 7.65
C TYR A 227 21.35 11.88 8.96
N GLU A 228 22.27 12.19 9.87
CA GLU A 228 22.37 11.48 11.15
C GLU A 228 21.10 11.70 12.00
N GLY A 229 20.68 10.63 12.67
CA GLY A 229 19.46 10.53 13.47
C GLY A 229 18.31 9.85 12.73
N GLY A 230 17.69 8.87 13.37
CA GLY A 230 16.57 8.09 12.84
C GLY A 230 16.42 6.78 13.61
N GLY A 231 15.31 6.06 13.40
CA GLY A 231 15.04 4.82 14.11
C GLY A 231 15.09 4.98 15.63
N TYR A 232 14.60 6.11 16.16
CA TYR A 232 14.62 6.50 17.57
C TYR A 232 15.97 6.96 18.14
N TYR A 233 17.09 6.73 17.44
CA TYR A 233 18.42 7.09 17.92
C TYR A 233 18.91 8.42 17.33
N PRO A 234 19.41 9.36 18.13
CA PRO A 234 19.97 10.62 17.62
C PRO A 234 21.27 10.43 16.84
N THR A 235 22.04 9.37 17.11
CA THR A 235 23.36 9.10 16.49
C THR A 235 23.52 7.64 16.09
N GLY A 236 24.41 7.36 15.13
CA GLY A 236 24.74 5.99 14.69
C GLY A 236 23.80 5.39 13.64
N LEU A 237 22.66 6.03 13.37
CA LEU A 237 21.79 5.75 12.22
C LEU A 237 21.64 7.01 11.35
N TYR A 238 21.43 6.78 10.07
CA TYR A 238 21.18 7.81 9.07
C TYR A 238 19.80 7.60 8.44
N ARG A 239 19.12 8.70 8.12
CA ARG A 239 17.92 8.76 7.28
C ARG A 239 18.23 9.43 5.93
N PRO A 240 17.38 9.28 4.90
CA PRO A 240 17.73 9.66 3.53
C PRO A 240 17.61 11.17 3.28
N THR A 241 16.69 11.85 3.95
CA THR A 241 16.44 13.30 3.80
C THR A 241 16.35 13.96 5.17
N GLU A 242 16.40 15.29 5.20
CA GLU A 242 16.27 15.99 6.48
C GLU A 242 14.91 15.71 7.14
N ASN A 243 13.84 15.58 6.35
CA ASN A 243 12.50 15.26 6.83
C ASN A 243 11.72 14.40 5.81
N SER A 244 10.68 13.71 6.26
CA SER A 244 9.74 12.95 5.45
C SER A 244 8.50 12.65 6.28
N ILE A 245 7.46 12.05 5.70
CA ILE A 245 6.31 11.60 6.49
C ILE A 245 6.67 10.56 7.56
N MET A 246 7.75 9.79 7.37
CA MET A 246 8.25 8.84 8.37
C MET A 246 8.97 9.52 9.54
N ARG A 247 9.20 10.84 9.46
CA ARG A 247 9.76 11.66 10.56
C ARG A 247 8.74 12.64 11.12
N SER A 248 7.93 13.27 10.28
CA SER A 248 6.94 14.26 10.69
C SER A 248 5.76 14.30 9.73
N LEU A 249 4.54 14.30 10.28
CA LEU A 249 3.29 14.36 9.50
C LEU A 249 3.19 15.62 8.64
N GLY A 250 2.40 15.58 7.56
CA GLY A 250 2.18 16.71 6.65
C GLY A 250 3.27 16.86 5.58
N ARG A 251 4.04 15.80 5.35
CA ARG A 251 5.12 15.72 4.35
C ARG A 251 4.85 14.57 3.40
N GLU A 252 5.55 14.55 2.27
CA GLU A 252 5.58 13.37 1.40
C GLU A 252 6.59 12.33 1.93
N PHE A 253 6.50 11.11 1.42
CA PHE A 253 7.62 10.16 1.52
C PHE A 253 8.85 10.70 0.78
N ASN A 254 10.03 10.44 1.32
CA ASN A 254 11.27 10.60 0.57
C ASN A 254 11.37 9.55 -0.56
N LEU A 255 12.31 9.72 -1.49
CA LEU A 255 12.46 8.81 -2.64
C LEU A 255 12.58 7.32 -2.26
N PRO A 256 13.43 6.92 -1.28
CA PRO A 256 13.48 5.53 -0.82
C PRO A 256 12.15 5.04 -0.23
N GLY A 257 11.48 5.87 0.57
CA GLY A 257 10.17 5.57 1.13
C GLY A 257 9.11 5.38 0.05
N ARG A 258 9.05 6.28 -0.94
CA ARG A 258 8.12 6.21 -2.07
C ARG A 258 8.35 4.96 -2.91
N GLU A 259 9.61 4.62 -3.19
CA GLU A 259 9.97 3.38 -3.89
C GLU A 259 9.50 2.14 -3.12
N ALA A 260 9.70 2.10 -1.80
CA ALA A 260 9.26 0.98 -0.95
C ALA A 260 7.73 0.85 -0.91
N MET A 261 7.00 1.98 -0.88
CA MET A 261 5.54 1.99 -0.96
C MET A 261 5.05 1.46 -2.30
N ILE A 262 5.64 1.88 -3.43
CA ILE A 262 5.32 1.35 -4.76
C ILE A 262 5.61 -0.16 -4.82
N ALA A 263 6.71 -0.61 -4.20
CA ALA A 263 6.99 -2.03 -4.05
C ALA A 263 5.88 -2.76 -3.29
N GLY A 264 5.37 -2.18 -2.21
CA GLY A 264 4.22 -2.68 -1.45
C GLY A 264 2.97 -2.80 -2.31
N PHE A 265 2.66 -1.79 -3.15
CA PHE A 265 1.49 -1.81 -4.02
C PHE A 265 1.56 -2.96 -5.03
N TYR A 266 2.71 -3.14 -5.68
CA TYR A 266 2.92 -4.18 -6.68
C TYR A 266 3.24 -5.57 -6.11
N ARG A 267 3.28 -5.75 -4.78
CA ARG A 267 3.25 -7.10 -4.19
C ARG A 267 1.90 -7.78 -4.39
N HIS A 268 0.82 -7.00 -4.44
CA HIS A 268 -0.56 -7.50 -4.46
C HIS A 268 -1.34 -7.10 -5.71
N ALA A 269 -0.97 -5.98 -6.37
CA ALA A 269 -1.66 -5.49 -7.55
C ALA A 269 -0.81 -5.60 -8.84
N THR A 270 -1.48 -5.52 -9.99
CA THR A 270 -0.86 -5.60 -11.33
C THR A 270 -1.13 -4.34 -12.16
N PRO A 271 -0.17 -3.89 -13.00
CA PRO A 271 -0.37 -2.77 -13.92
C PRO A 271 -1.19 -3.16 -15.17
N LEU A 272 -1.61 -4.43 -15.30
CA LEU A 272 -2.36 -4.93 -16.45
C LEU A 272 -3.41 -5.95 -16.00
N THR A 273 -4.67 -5.70 -16.35
CA THR A 273 -5.78 -6.66 -16.20
C THR A 273 -6.56 -6.81 -17.50
N SER A 274 -7.41 -7.83 -17.58
CA SER A 274 -8.34 -8.01 -18.69
C SER A 274 -9.59 -8.75 -18.20
N PRO A 275 -10.79 -8.37 -18.68
CA PRO A 275 -11.99 -9.17 -18.50
C PRO A 275 -11.89 -10.55 -19.19
N THR A 276 -11.06 -10.67 -20.23
CA THR A 276 -10.79 -11.93 -20.91
C THR A 276 -9.64 -12.65 -20.23
N ALA A 277 -9.92 -13.80 -19.62
CA ALA A 277 -8.94 -14.57 -18.86
C ALA A 277 -7.66 -14.85 -19.67
N ASN A 278 -6.51 -14.74 -19.00
CA ASN A 278 -5.21 -15.07 -19.56
C ASN A 278 -5.19 -16.53 -20.06
N GLY A 279 -4.59 -16.77 -21.22
CA GLY A 279 -4.52 -18.09 -21.86
C GLY A 279 -5.79 -18.49 -22.63
N SER A 280 -6.85 -17.68 -22.63
CA SER A 280 -8.08 -17.99 -23.38
C SER A 280 -7.81 -18.14 -24.88
N ARG A 281 -8.64 -18.97 -25.52
CA ARG A 281 -8.67 -19.12 -26.98
C ARG A 281 -9.69 -18.15 -27.57
N LEU A 282 -9.25 -17.38 -28.55
CA LEU A 282 -10.00 -16.38 -29.28
C LEU A 282 -9.88 -16.63 -30.79
N THR A 283 -10.70 -15.94 -31.55
CA THR A 283 -10.74 -15.93 -33.00
C THR A 283 -10.57 -14.51 -33.52
N ALA A 284 -10.27 -14.35 -34.80
CA ALA A 284 -10.18 -13.04 -35.43
C ALA A 284 -11.52 -12.27 -35.44
N ALA A 285 -12.64 -12.91 -35.08
CA ALA A 285 -13.94 -12.24 -34.93
C ALA A 285 -14.15 -11.63 -33.54
N ASP A 286 -13.30 -11.94 -32.56
CA ASP A 286 -13.46 -11.47 -31.19
C ASP A 286 -12.92 -10.05 -31.01
N ARG A 287 -13.44 -9.38 -29.98
CA ARG A 287 -12.91 -8.11 -29.47
C ARG A 287 -12.24 -8.36 -28.13
N LEU A 288 -11.03 -7.86 -27.98
CA LEU A 288 -10.23 -7.99 -26.76
C LEU A 288 -10.04 -6.62 -26.10
N THR A 289 -10.19 -6.57 -24.79
CA THR A 289 -9.92 -5.38 -23.99
C THR A 289 -8.96 -5.70 -22.84
N VAL A 290 -8.12 -4.73 -22.50
CA VAL A 290 -7.23 -4.74 -21.34
C VAL A 290 -7.37 -3.43 -20.58
N ASP A 291 -7.18 -3.47 -19.27
CA ASP A 291 -7.25 -2.30 -18.40
C ASP A 291 -5.88 -1.98 -17.81
N LEU A 292 -5.58 -0.69 -17.74
CA LEU A 292 -4.34 -0.13 -17.19
C LEU A 292 -4.71 0.71 -15.97
N PRO A 293 -4.65 0.16 -14.74
CA PRO A 293 -5.07 0.89 -13.54
C PRO A 293 -4.16 2.08 -13.22
N VAL A 294 -2.91 2.09 -13.69
CA VAL A 294 -1.97 3.18 -13.40
C VAL A 294 -1.86 4.10 -14.61
N ALA A 295 -2.04 5.40 -14.37
CA ALA A 295 -1.91 6.40 -15.42
C ALA A 295 -0.47 6.45 -15.94
N GLY A 296 -0.30 6.57 -17.25
CA GLY A 296 1.04 6.60 -17.89
C GLY A 296 1.70 5.23 -18.07
N THR A 297 1.04 4.12 -17.68
CA THR A 297 1.50 2.77 -18.02
C THR A 297 1.68 2.61 -19.53
N ARG A 298 2.86 2.13 -19.94
CA ARG A 298 3.19 1.86 -21.34
C ARG A 298 2.70 0.47 -21.73
N LEU A 299 1.74 0.40 -22.65
CA LEU A 299 1.23 -0.85 -23.22
C LEU A 299 1.84 -1.15 -24.59
N ARG A 300 2.37 -2.36 -24.76
CA ARG A 300 2.89 -2.91 -26.01
C ARG A 300 2.18 -4.23 -26.34
N TRP A 301 2.05 -4.50 -27.64
CA TRP A 301 1.43 -5.72 -28.14
C TRP A 301 2.42 -6.51 -28.98
N TYR A 302 2.39 -7.84 -28.86
CA TYR A 302 3.23 -8.77 -29.58
C TYR A 302 2.37 -9.86 -30.21
N LEU A 303 2.68 -10.27 -31.43
CA LEU A 303 2.10 -11.42 -32.10
C LEU A 303 3.20 -12.41 -32.44
N ASP A 304 3.11 -13.63 -31.92
CA ASP A 304 4.14 -14.66 -32.03
C ASP A 304 5.54 -14.13 -31.64
N GLY A 305 5.59 -13.32 -30.59
CA GLY A 305 6.82 -12.69 -30.07
C GLY A 305 7.32 -11.47 -30.85
N LYS A 306 6.68 -11.08 -31.96
CA LYS A 306 7.04 -9.88 -32.72
C LYS A 306 6.17 -8.69 -32.30
N GLU A 307 6.80 -7.57 -31.94
CA GLU A 307 6.07 -6.37 -31.56
C GLU A 307 5.19 -5.87 -32.72
N LEU A 308 4.01 -5.34 -32.36
CA LEU A 308 3.08 -4.66 -33.25
C LEU A 308 3.01 -3.17 -32.86
N PRO A 309 3.96 -2.32 -33.28
CA PRO A 309 4.03 -0.92 -32.83
C PRO A 309 2.75 -0.12 -33.10
N ARG A 310 2.05 -0.41 -34.21
CA ARG A 310 0.77 0.21 -34.57
C ARG A 310 -0.36 -0.01 -33.56
N LEU A 311 -0.22 -1.01 -32.68
CA LEU A 311 -1.18 -1.32 -31.63
C LEU A 311 -0.76 -0.78 -30.26
N GLY A 312 0.44 -0.21 -30.14
CA GLY A 312 0.95 0.35 -28.88
C GLY A 312 -0.04 1.33 -28.24
N GLY A 313 -0.22 1.22 -26.93
CA GLY A 313 -1.15 2.05 -26.15
C GLY A 313 -2.64 1.72 -26.32
N ARG A 314 -3.03 0.86 -27.28
CA ARG A 314 -4.45 0.51 -27.47
C ARG A 314 -4.92 -0.49 -26.42
N THR A 315 -5.90 -0.09 -25.63
CA THR A 315 -6.55 -0.92 -24.60
C THR A 315 -7.69 -1.77 -25.15
N ALA A 316 -8.13 -1.54 -26.38
CA ALA A 316 -9.14 -2.33 -27.06
C ALA A 316 -8.73 -2.65 -28.50
N LEU A 317 -8.84 -3.92 -28.88
CA LEU A 317 -8.49 -4.45 -30.19
C LEU A 317 -9.68 -5.21 -30.79
N ASP A 318 -10.00 -4.93 -32.05
CA ASP A 318 -10.71 -5.88 -32.90
C ASP A 318 -9.65 -6.85 -33.46
N LEU A 319 -9.79 -8.15 -33.19
CA LEU A 319 -8.75 -9.13 -33.52
C LEU A 319 -8.64 -9.37 -35.03
N ALA A 320 -9.62 -8.93 -35.85
CA ALA A 320 -9.51 -8.95 -37.31
C ALA A 320 -8.36 -8.05 -37.79
N GLU A 321 -8.05 -7.00 -37.04
CA GLU A 321 -6.96 -6.07 -37.35
C GLU A 321 -5.58 -6.73 -37.28
N LEU A 322 -5.44 -7.90 -36.64
CA LEU A 322 -4.17 -8.63 -36.57
C LEU A 322 -3.72 -9.14 -37.95
N LYS A 323 -4.65 -9.30 -38.90
CA LYS A 323 -4.39 -9.81 -40.25
C LYS A 323 -3.60 -11.13 -40.23
N LEU A 324 -4.07 -12.07 -39.42
CA LEU A 324 -3.43 -13.38 -39.23
C LEU A 324 -3.25 -14.12 -40.57
N THR A 325 -2.10 -14.79 -40.72
CA THR A 325 -1.70 -15.46 -41.97
C THR A 325 -1.58 -16.97 -41.80
N GLY A 326 -1.96 -17.74 -42.83
CA GLY A 326 -1.89 -19.20 -42.84
C GLY A 326 -3.26 -19.89 -42.74
N PRO A 327 -3.26 -21.21 -42.45
CA PRO A 327 -4.49 -21.99 -42.30
C PRO A 327 -5.41 -21.41 -41.21
N ARG A 328 -6.73 -21.59 -41.36
CA ARG A 328 -7.71 -21.05 -40.38
C ARG A 328 -7.48 -21.55 -38.96
N SER A 329 -7.08 -22.81 -38.82
CA SER A 329 -6.80 -23.46 -37.55
C SER A 329 -5.44 -23.15 -36.94
N ARG A 330 -4.57 -22.39 -37.61
CA ARG A 330 -3.23 -22.07 -37.09
C ARG A 330 -3.36 -21.15 -35.87
N PRO A 331 -2.88 -21.57 -34.69
CA PRO A 331 -2.84 -20.70 -33.52
C PRO A 331 -1.73 -19.66 -33.66
N HIS A 332 -2.04 -18.43 -33.26
CA HIS A 332 -1.08 -17.35 -33.01
C HIS A 332 -1.14 -16.94 -31.54
N VAL A 333 -0.03 -16.51 -30.96
CA VAL A 333 0.00 -16.00 -29.58
C VAL A 333 0.01 -14.48 -29.61
N LEU A 334 -1.08 -13.87 -29.16
CA LEU A 334 -1.16 -12.43 -28.94
C LEU A 334 -0.81 -12.15 -27.49
N THR A 335 0.17 -11.28 -27.24
CA THR A 335 0.61 -10.90 -25.89
C THR A 335 0.51 -9.38 -25.71
N ALA A 336 -0.17 -8.96 -24.65
CA ALA A 336 -0.09 -7.59 -24.12
C ALA A 336 1.00 -7.54 -23.05
N VAL A 337 1.83 -6.51 -23.07
CA VAL A 337 2.83 -6.22 -22.04
C VAL A 337 2.64 -4.79 -21.58
N ALA A 338 2.40 -4.58 -20.29
CA ALA A 338 2.24 -3.26 -19.70
C ALA A 338 3.33 -3.01 -18.66
N THR A 339 3.97 -1.84 -18.74
CA THR A 339 5.03 -1.42 -17.83
C THR A 339 4.70 -0.07 -17.23
N ASP A 340 4.71 0.04 -15.91
CA ASP A 340 4.72 1.33 -15.22
C ASP A 340 6.13 1.96 -15.31
N PRO A 341 6.28 3.10 -16.03
CA PRO A 341 7.56 3.75 -16.24
C PRO A 341 7.93 4.74 -15.12
N THR A 342 7.18 4.78 -14.00
CA THR A 342 7.35 5.75 -12.92
C THR A 342 8.82 6.03 -12.60
N PRO A 343 9.29 7.28 -12.55
CA PRO A 343 10.68 7.56 -12.20
C PRO A 343 10.97 7.29 -10.72
N ALA A 344 9.94 7.07 -9.87
CA ALA A 344 10.07 6.83 -8.43
C ALA A 344 10.53 5.40 -8.05
N VAL A 345 11.06 4.64 -9.01
CA VAL A 345 11.64 3.30 -8.81
C VAL A 345 13.01 3.25 -9.50
N ALA A 346 14.10 3.25 -8.76
CA ALA A 346 15.45 3.14 -9.27
C ALA A 346 15.98 1.69 -9.25
N ASP A 347 15.44 0.82 -8.40
CA ASP A 347 15.86 -0.58 -8.32
C ASP A 347 15.44 -1.37 -9.58
N PRO A 348 16.40 -1.92 -10.36
CA PRO A 348 16.08 -2.74 -11.52
C PRO A 348 15.28 -4.01 -11.19
N ALA A 349 15.49 -4.61 -10.02
CA ALA A 349 14.75 -5.81 -9.61
C ALA A 349 13.28 -5.48 -9.35
N LEU A 350 13.01 -4.38 -8.64
CA LEU A 350 11.66 -3.86 -8.49
C LEU A 350 11.05 -3.41 -9.83
N ARG A 351 11.82 -2.75 -10.70
CA ARG A 351 11.34 -2.32 -12.03
C ARG A 351 10.77 -3.47 -12.86
N ALA A 352 11.35 -4.67 -12.76
CA ALA A 352 10.82 -5.85 -13.43
C ALA A 352 9.42 -6.24 -12.93
N LYS A 353 9.13 -6.04 -11.64
CA LYS A 353 7.81 -6.30 -11.02
C LYS A 353 6.74 -5.29 -11.43
N LEU A 354 7.15 -4.11 -11.89
CA LEU A 354 6.28 -3.07 -12.46
C LEU A 354 5.85 -3.38 -13.92
N THR A 355 6.18 -4.57 -14.42
CA THR A 355 5.78 -5.06 -15.74
C THR A 355 4.95 -6.31 -15.61
N ALA A 356 3.80 -6.35 -16.28
CA ALA A 356 2.95 -7.52 -16.38
C ALA A 356 2.66 -7.87 -17.84
N SER A 357 2.36 -9.14 -18.11
CA SER A 357 1.95 -9.60 -19.42
C SER A 357 0.74 -10.53 -19.35
N LEU A 358 -0.10 -10.43 -20.37
CA LEU A 358 -1.25 -11.32 -20.61
C LEU A 358 -1.16 -11.85 -22.03
N SER A 359 -1.46 -13.12 -22.24
CA SER A 359 -1.36 -13.78 -23.54
C SER A 359 -2.61 -14.57 -23.88
N TRP A 360 -3.00 -14.55 -25.15
CA TRP A 360 -4.16 -15.27 -25.66
C TRP A 360 -3.78 -16.02 -26.93
N THR A 361 -4.40 -17.18 -27.15
CA THR A 361 -4.27 -17.89 -28.43
C THR A 361 -5.35 -17.38 -29.38
N VAL A 362 -4.97 -16.92 -30.57
CA VAL A 362 -5.90 -16.38 -31.58
C VAL A 362 -5.82 -17.20 -32.87
N THR A 363 -6.96 -17.64 -33.39
CA THR A 363 -7.09 -18.27 -34.72
C THR A 363 -7.81 -17.36 -35.71
N ARG A 364 -7.71 -17.65 -37.00
CA ARG A 364 -8.35 -16.86 -38.08
C ARG A 364 -9.86 -17.00 -38.14
#